data_AF-A0A923DLE0-F1
#
_entry.id   AF-A0A923DLE0-F1
#
_cell.length_a   1.000
_cell.length_b   1.000
_cell.length_c   1.000
_cell.angle_alpha   90.00
_cell.angle_beta   90.00
_cell.angle_gamma   90.00
#
_symmetry.space_group_name_H-M   'P 1'
#
loop_
_entity.id
_entity.type
_entity.pdbx_description
1 polymer ?
#
loop_
_entity_poly.entity_id
_entity_poly.type
_entity_poly.pdbx_seq_one_letter_code
_entity_poly.pdbx_strand_id
1 'polypeptide(L)'
;MEGENCKEEGEKLMGSEEMNRRKFIGNVAKYCGAGIAAFGLMTPGKAHGVADLDSPAHDGVWRMRDSAIMQSAEWRKNAPLPKDYFDRKPEHFINDGKPVEWSHLHENWYAEGGKSLVGLVMATPLDKNLKGDISKAVRLIGGFQKSLKKTDRILIKPNMNSVHEWPGGGTDAAFLEALILVLKEEGYENITVADTCGPWGPTARVAKALGIEGVCSSTKTTLRDWEKVKWMNIRNAQAEFLGKFGGGDG
;
A
#
# COMPACT_ATOMS: atom_id res chain seq x y z
N MET A 1 16.28 65.36 -14.10
CA MET A 1 17.02 65.32 -12.81
C MET A 1 15.96 65.00 -11.77
N GLU A 2 15.91 63.87 -11.10
CA GLU A 2 16.86 62.78 -10.84
C GLU A 2 16.09 61.45 -10.82
N GLY A 3 16.80 60.33 -11.03
CA GLY A 3 16.20 59.00 -11.01
C GLY A 3 16.08 58.44 -9.60
N GLU A 4 14.96 57.77 -9.33
CA GLU A 4 14.81 56.88 -8.18
C GLU A 4 14.74 55.42 -8.66
N ASN A 5 15.73 54.64 -8.22
CA ASN A 5 15.84 53.20 -8.38
C ASN A 5 14.77 52.50 -7.53
N CYS A 6 13.79 51.88 -8.18
CA CYS A 6 12.91 50.92 -7.52
C CYS A 6 13.61 49.55 -7.49
N LYS A 7 14.00 49.10 -6.30
CA LYS A 7 14.65 47.80 -6.07
C LYS A 7 13.62 46.68 -6.21
N GLU A 8 13.92 45.70 -7.05
CA GLU A 8 13.28 44.38 -7.06
C GLU A 8 13.65 43.62 -5.77
N GLU A 9 12.65 43.27 -4.96
CA GLU A 9 12.79 42.24 -3.92
C GLU A 9 12.35 40.90 -4.51
N GLY A 10 13.32 40.15 -5.04
CA GLY A 10 13.15 38.74 -5.36
C GLY A 10 13.07 37.91 -4.08
N GLU A 11 12.04 37.06 -3.98
CA GLU A 11 11.94 36.01 -2.98
C GLU A 11 13.22 35.14 -3.02
N LYS A 12 13.97 35.17 -1.91
CA LYS A 12 15.09 34.27 -1.65
C LYS A 12 14.58 32.83 -1.63
N LEU A 13 14.87 32.09 -2.69
CA LEU A 13 14.91 30.62 -2.69
C LEU A 13 15.69 30.16 -1.45
N MET A 14 15.03 29.43 -0.55
CA MET A 14 15.68 28.83 0.61
C MET A 14 16.82 27.94 0.12
N GLY A 15 18.04 28.33 0.49
CA GLY A 15 19.26 27.59 0.16
C GLY A 15 19.18 26.16 0.69
N SER A 16 19.65 25.23 -0.13
CA SER A 16 19.86 23.84 0.26
C SER A 16 20.92 23.77 1.35
N GLU A 17 20.51 23.79 2.62
CA GLU A 17 21.41 23.36 3.69
C GLU A 17 21.80 21.90 3.44
N GLU A 18 23.11 21.64 3.35
CA GLU A 18 23.68 20.31 3.19
C GLU A 18 23.14 19.36 4.27
N MET A 19 22.22 18.48 3.86
CA MET A 19 21.64 17.48 4.73
C MET A 19 22.67 16.39 5.00
N ASN A 20 23.38 16.48 6.13
CA ASN A 20 24.37 15.46 6.47
C ASN A 20 23.71 14.12 6.85
N ARG A 21 24.48 13.04 6.69
CA ARG A 21 24.04 11.64 6.88
C ARG A 21 23.41 11.36 8.25
N ARG A 22 23.87 12.02 9.33
CA ARG A 22 23.27 11.89 10.67
C ARG A 22 21.90 12.56 10.76
N LYS A 23 21.74 13.75 10.17
CA LYS A 23 20.47 14.49 10.13
C LYS A 23 19.41 13.71 9.33
N PHE A 24 19.82 13.09 8.21
CA PHE A 24 18.96 12.22 7.41
C PHE A 24 18.51 10.96 8.17
N ILE A 25 19.45 10.21 8.78
CA ILE A 25 19.13 9.01 9.56
C ILE A 25 18.19 9.35 10.74
N GLY A 26 18.44 10.47 11.41
CA GLY A 26 17.57 10.97 12.46
C GLY A 26 16.15 11.28 11.97
N ASN A 27 16.01 11.87 10.78
CA ASN A 27 14.71 12.16 10.18
C ASN A 27 13.99 10.88 9.71
N VAL A 28 14.68 9.92 9.10
CA VAL A 28 14.08 8.64 8.69
C VAL A 28 13.60 7.84 9.90
N ALA A 29 14.40 7.76 10.97
CA ALA A 29 13.97 7.11 12.21
C ALA A 29 12.76 7.81 12.85
N LYS A 30 12.70 9.15 12.73
CA LYS A 30 11.61 9.98 13.27
C LYS A 30 10.29 9.85 12.49
N TYR A 31 10.34 9.72 11.16
CA TYR A 31 9.13 9.73 10.31
C TYR A 31 8.69 8.35 9.83
N CYS A 32 9.60 7.37 9.74
CA CYS A 32 9.29 6.02 9.25
C CYS A 32 9.22 4.96 10.36
N GLY A 33 9.46 5.36 11.63
CA GLY A 33 9.53 4.46 12.77
C GLY A 33 10.87 3.70 12.83
N ALA A 34 11.35 3.43 14.06
CA ALA A 34 12.66 2.82 14.30
C ALA A 34 12.87 1.44 13.64
N GLY A 35 11.79 0.74 13.28
CA GLY A 35 11.83 -0.58 12.62
C GLY A 35 12.45 -0.56 11.22
N ILE A 36 12.23 0.49 10.41
CA ILE A 36 12.81 0.61 9.07
C ILE A 36 14.31 0.95 9.14
N ALA A 37 14.72 1.76 10.12
CA ALA A 37 16.12 2.07 10.36
C ALA A 37 16.92 0.84 10.84
N ALA A 38 16.32 -0.01 11.67
CA ALA A 38 16.95 -1.22 12.19
C ALA A 38 17.09 -2.33 11.13
N PHE A 39 16.12 -2.48 10.21
CA PHE A 39 16.21 -3.46 9.12
C PHE A 39 17.36 -3.15 8.14
N GLY A 40 17.69 -1.87 7.93
CA GLY A 40 18.84 -1.46 7.12
C GLY A 40 20.20 -1.65 7.81
N LEU A 41 20.24 -1.90 9.13
CA LEU A 41 21.47 -1.99 9.92
C LEU A 41 21.82 -3.41 10.38
N MET A 42 20.85 -4.34 10.43
CA MET A 42 21.05 -5.66 11.07
C MET A 42 21.20 -6.85 10.12
N THR A 43 21.17 -6.66 8.80
CA THR A 43 21.52 -7.70 7.84
C THR A 43 22.69 -7.25 6.97
N PRO A 44 23.81 -8.00 6.87
CA PRO A 44 24.85 -7.77 5.86
C PRO A 44 24.36 -8.10 4.42
N GLY A 45 23.05 -8.11 4.20
CA GLY A 45 22.41 -8.59 2.99
C GLY A 45 21.16 -7.80 2.69
N LYS A 46 21.24 -7.07 1.57
CA LYS A 46 20.16 -6.65 0.67
C LYS A 46 19.01 -5.84 1.30
N ALA A 47 19.19 -4.52 1.30
CA ALA A 47 18.07 -3.65 0.95
C ALA A 47 17.66 -3.97 -0.49
N HIS A 48 16.39 -4.29 -0.71
CA HIS A 48 15.85 -4.51 -2.05
C HIS A 48 16.03 -3.24 -2.91
N GLY A 49 16.55 -3.40 -4.13
CA GLY A 49 16.27 -2.47 -5.23
C GLY A 49 17.43 -1.67 -5.83
N VAL A 50 18.49 -2.33 -6.30
CA VAL A 50 19.15 -1.99 -7.58
C VAL A 50 20.01 -3.19 -8.02
N ALA A 51 19.99 -3.53 -9.30
CA ALA A 51 20.87 -4.56 -9.89
C ALA A 51 22.35 -4.10 -9.97
N ASP A 52 22.59 -2.84 -9.65
CA ASP A 52 23.87 -2.15 -9.73
C ASP A 52 24.30 -1.68 -8.33
N LEU A 53 25.39 -2.25 -7.83
CA LEU A 53 25.96 -1.97 -6.51
C LEU A 53 26.73 -0.63 -6.47
N ASP A 54 26.96 0.01 -7.62
CA ASP A 54 27.68 1.27 -7.72
C ASP A 54 26.74 2.49 -7.62
N SER A 55 25.43 2.28 -7.67
CA SER A 55 24.43 3.33 -7.54
C SER A 55 24.16 3.65 -6.06
N PRO A 56 24.40 4.89 -5.58
CA PRO A 56 24.16 5.25 -4.20
C PRO A 56 22.70 5.03 -3.78
N ALA A 57 22.45 4.56 -2.55
CA ALA A 57 21.09 4.30 -2.04
C ALA A 57 20.13 5.51 -2.14
N HIS A 58 20.66 6.74 -2.16
CA HIS A 58 19.87 7.95 -2.37
C HIS A 58 19.35 8.07 -3.80
N ASP A 59 20.08 7.55 -4.79
CA ASP A 59 19.69 7.56 -6.20
C ASP A 59 18.41 6.76 -6.42
N GLY A 60 18.22 5.66 -5.67
CA GLY A 60 16.95 4.93 -5.62
C GLY A 60 15.78 5.78 -5.11
N VAL A 61 16.00 6.63 -4.10
CA VAL A 61 14.98 7.54 -3.56
C VAL A 61 14.64 8.66 -4.55
N TRP A 62 15.65 9.24 -5.20
CA TRP A 62 15.45 10.26 -6.25
C TRP A 62 14.71 9.68 -7.45
N ARG A 63 15.11 8.49 -7.90
CA ARG A 63 14.39 7.76 -8.97
C ARG A 63 12.97 7.42 -8.57
N MET A 64 12.70 7.02 -7.31
CA MET A 64 11.33 6.79 -6.84
C MET A 64 10.48 8.06 -6.91
N ARG A 65 11.01 9.19 -6.44
CA ARG A 65 10.29 10.46 -6.46
C ARG A 65 10.03 10.92 -7.90
N ASP A 66 11.05 10.92 -8.74
CA ASP A 66 10.94 11.44 -10.10
C ASP A 66 10.09 10.51 -10.97
N SER A 67 10.21 9.19 -10.77
CA SER A 67 9.32 8.21 -11.40
C SER A 67 7.88 8.38 -10.95
N ALA A 68 7.62 8.57 -9.65
CA ALA A 68 6.25 8.82 -9.17
C ALA A 68 5.67 10.10 -9.79
N ILE A 69 6.45 11.17 -9.90
CA ILE A 69 6.00 12.45 -10.51
C ILE A 69 5.76 12.29 -12.02
N MET A 70 6.69 11.68 -12.75
CA MET A 70 6.56 11.44 -14.19
C MET A 70 5.40 10.49 -14.50
N GLN A 71 5.22 9.43 -13.71
CA GLN A 71 4.07 8.53 -13.80
C GLN A 71 2.77 9.27 -13.55
N SER A 72 2.75 10.17 -12.56
CA SER A 72 1.56 10.98 -12.28
C SER A 72 1.20 11.81 -13.50
N ALA A 73 2.19 12.38 -14.17
CA ALA A 73 2.00 13.25 -15.32
C ALA A 73 1.58 12.46 -16.57
N GLU A 74 2.27 11.39 -16.91
CA GLU A 74 1.99 10.56 -18.09
C GLU A 74 0.64 9.84 -17.96
N TRP A 75 0.36 9.28 -16.78
CA TRP A 75 -0.88 8.58 -16.52
C TRP A 75 -2.10 9.50 -16.52
N ARG A 76 -1.99 10.70 -15.93
CA ARG A 76 -3.05 11.73 -16.00
C ARG A 76 -3.24 12.27 -17.41
N LYS A 77 -2.17 12.40 -18.19
CA LYS A 77 -2.23 12.85 -19.59
C LYS A 77 -2.96 11.85 -20.48
N ASN A 78 -2.69 10.56 -20.31
CA ASN A 78 -3.24 9.50 -21.15
C ASN A 78 -4.61 8.99 -20.67
N ALA A 79 -5.02 9.34 -19.46
CA ALA A 79 -6.33 9.03 -18.92
C ALA A 79 -6.79 10.11 -17.95
N PRO A 80 -7.33 11.22 -18.47
CA PRO A 80 -7.82 12.30 -17.65
C PRO A 80 -8.92 11.78 -16.72
N LEU A 81 -8.76 12.03 -15.43
CA LEU A 81 -9.81 11.80 -14.45
C LEU A 81 -10.81 12.97 -14.51
N PRO A 82 -12.11 12.72 -14.29
CA PRO A 82 -13.07 13.78 -14.01
C PRO A 82 -12.56 14.71 -12.90
N LYS A 83 -12.87 16.00 -12.97
CA LYS A 83 -12.40 16.99 -11.99
C LYS A 83 -12.85 16.67 -10.56
N ASP A 84 -14.00 16.04 -10.43
CA ASP A 84 -14.69 15.63 -9.20
C ASP A 84 -14.45 14.15 -8.86
N TYR A 85 -13.52 13.48 -9.53
CA TYR A 85 -13.32 12.05 -9.39
C TYR A 85 -12.97 11.60 -7.95
N PHE A 86 -12.21 12.42 -7.22
CA PHE A 86 -11.90 12.19 -5.80
C PHE A 86 -12.91 12.84 -4.85
N ASP A 87 -13.83 13.67 -5.37
CA ASP A 87 -14.83 14.40 -4.59
C ASP A 87 -16.12 13.59 -4.44
N ARG A 88 -15.98 12.34 -3.98
CA ARG A 88 -17.14 11.46 -3.77
C ARG A 88 -17.89 11.88 -2.52
N LYS A 89 -19.09 12.45 -2.72
CA LYS A 89 -20.00 12.74 -1.62
C LYS A 89 -20.55 11.43 -1.06
N PRO A 90 -20.40 11.14 0.24
CA PRO A 90 -21.02 9.97 0.84
C PRO A 90 -22.54 10.07 0.67
N GLU A 91 -23.18 8.95 0.32
CA GLU A 91 -24.63 8.94 0.11
C GLU A 91 -25.40 9.08 1.42
N HIS A 92 -24.85 8.48 2.49
CA HIS A 92 -25.41 8.51 3.83
C HIS A 92 -24.29 8.54 4.89
N PHE A 93 -24.57 9.20 6.01
CA PHE A 93 -23.73 9.13 7.20
C PHE A 93 -24.21 8.00 8.12
N ILE A 94 -23.27 7.26 8.71
CA ILE A 94 -23.63 6.35 9.81
C ILE A 94 -23.94 7.20 11.05
N ASN A 95 -25.02 6.84 11.76
CA ASN A 95 -25.39 7.48 13.03
C ASN A 95 -25.51 9.01 12.93
N ASP A 96 -26.04 9.52 11.81
CA ASP A 96 -26.14 10.96 11.50
C ASP A 96 -24.79 11.70 11.59
N GLY A 97 -23.68 11.00 11.34
CA GLY A 97 -22.32 11.55 11.41
C GLY A 97 -21.74 11.62 12.82
N LYS A 98 -22.47 11.14 13.84
CA LYS A 98 -21.95 11.03 15.21
C LYS A 98 -20.82 10.00 15.25
N PRO A 99 -19.78 10.24 16.08
CA PRO A 99 -18.74 9.24 16.30
C PRO A 99 -19.32 7.89 16.70
N VAL A 100 -18.77 6.82 16.13
CA VAL A 100 -19.03 5.44 16.55
C VAL A 100 -17.85 4.93 17.36
N GLU A 101 -18.15 4.20 18.44
CA GLU A 101 -17.17 3.44 19.21
C GLU A 101 -16.99 2.06 18.58
N TRP A 102 -16.16 2.00 17.54
CA TRP A 102 -15.80 0.74 16.90
C TRP A 102 -14.41 0.31 17.33
N SER A 103 -14.37 -0.60 18.30
CA SER A 103 -13.14 -1.17 18.85
C SER A 103 -12.99 -2.66 18.50
N HIS A 104 -13.55 -3.12 17.38
CA HIS A 104 -13.49 -4.54 16.97
C HIS A 104 -12.10 -4.93 16.45
N LEU A 105 -11.03 -4.53 17.13
CA LEU A 105 -9.71 -5.11 16.91
C LEU A 105 -9.77 -6.53 17.48
N HIS A 106 -9.87 -7.50 16.58
CA HIS A 106 -9.63 -8.89 16.96
C HIS A 106 -8.21 -9.01 17.52
N GLU A 107 -8.04 -9.88 18.51
CA GLU A 107 -6.72 -10.28 18.97
C GLU A 107 -5.88 -10.76 17.78
N ASN A 108 -4.57 -10.48 17.80
CA ASN A 108 -3.68 -11.06 16.81
C ASN A 108 -3.59 -12.57 17.05
N TRP A 109 -4.41 -13.32 16.30
CA TRP A 109 -4.42 -14.77 16.34
C TRP A 109 -3.04 -15.37 16.10
N TYR A 110 -2.17 -14.72 15.32
CA TYR A 110 -0.80 -15.16 15.03
C TYR A 110 0.22 -14.50 15.96
N ALA A 111 0.10 -14.79 17.26
CA ALA A 111 1.04 -14.30 18.27
C ALA A 111 1.46 -15.40 19.27
N GLU A 112 2.61 -15.20 19.90
CA GLU A 112 3.11 -15.97 21.04
C GLU A 112 3.82 -15.02 22.01
N GLY A 113 3.49 -15.10 23.31
CA GLY A 113 4.09 -14.24 24.34
C GLY A 113 3.98 -12.74 24.07
N GLY A 114 2.87 -12.29 23.46
CA GLY A 114 2.64 -10.88 23.11
C GLY A 114 3.40 -10.39 21.87
N LYS A 115 4.06 -11.28 21.12
CA LYS A 115 4.79 -10.94 19.88
C LYS A 115 4.15 -11.60 18.68
N SER A 116 4.09 -10.90 17.55
CA SER A 116 3.59 -11.45 16.29
C SER A 116 4.52 -12.54 15.75
N LEU A 117 3.93 -13.59 15.20
CA LEU A 117 4.64 -14.65 14.49
C LEU A 117 4.93 -14.23 13.04
N VAL A 118 6.09 -14.63 12.52
CA VAL A 118 6.50 -14.39 11.13
C VAL A 118 6.95 -15.70 10.51
N GLY A 119 6.32 -16.08 9.39
CA GLY A 119 6.72 -17.23 8.59
C GLY A 119 7.67 -16.78 7.49
N LEU A 120 8.91 -17.29 7.50
CA LEU A 120 9.90 -16.98 6.47
C LEU A 120 10.23 -18.23 5.66
N VAL A 121 10.06 -18.13 4.34
CA VAL A 121 10.41 -19.21 3.40
C VAL A 121 11.36 -18.64 2.35
N MET A 122 12.41 -19.40 2.05
CA MET A 122 13.34 -19.08 0.99
C MET A 122 12.80 -19.64 -0.33
N ALA A 123 12.26 -18.77 -1.18
CA ALA A 123 11.95 -19.12 -2.57
C ALA A 123 13.26 -19.23 -3.36
N THR A 124 13.51 -20.36 -4.01
CA THR A 124 14.72 -20.58 -4.80
C THR A 124 14.38 -20.72 -6.28
N PRO A 125 15.26 -20.33 -7.21
CA PRO A 125 14.99 -20.48 -8.65
C PRO A 125 14.75 -21.93 -9.11
N LEU A 126 15.22 -22.90 -8.32
CA LEU A 126 15.07 -24.34 -8.56
C LEU A 126 13.71 -24.87 -8.10
N ASP A 127 13.07 -24.20 -7.13
CA ASP A 127 11.77 -24.57 -6.57
C ASP A 127 10.75 -23.47 -6.92
N LYS A 128 10.13 -23.60 -8.09
CA LYS A 128 9.11 -22.67 -8.58
C LYS A 128 7.71 -23.10 -8.12
N ASN A 129 7.52 -23.27 -6.81
CA ASN A 129 6.24 -23.69 -6.24
C ASN A 129 5.62 -22.62 -5.34
N LEU A 130 5.10 -21.56 -5.95
CA LEU A 130 4.54 -20.42 -5.22
C LEU A 130 3.40 -20.81 -4.26
N LYS A 131 2.51 -21.73 -4.68
CA LYS A 131 1.46 -22.26 -3.80
C LYS A 131 2.06 -22.99 -2.60
N GLY A 132 3.03 -23.87 -2.85
CA GLY A 132 3.74 -24.60 -1.79
C GLY A 132 4.46 -23.67 -0.81
N ASP A 133 5.09 -22.62 -1.32
CA ASP A 133 5.78 -21.62 -0.49
C ASP A 133 4.81 -20.83 0.38
N ILE A 134 3.67 -20.39 -0.17
CA ILE A 134 2.60 -19.72 0.59
C ILE A 134 2.09 -20.67 1.69
N SER A 135 1.72 -21.90 1.35
CA SER A 135 1.23 -22.89 2.32
C SER A 135 2.25 -23.18 3.41
N LYS A 136 3.54 -23.29 3.05
CA LYS A 136 4.63 -23.51 4.00
C LYS A 136 4.81 -22.31 4.93
N ALA A 137 4.82 -21.09 4.40
CA ALA A 137 4.96 -19.86 5.20
C ALA A 137 3.83 -19.72 6.23
N VAL A 138 2.58 -19.97 5.81
CA VAL A 138 1.42 -19.89 6.71
C VAL A 138 1.42 -21.04 7.72
N ARG A 139 1.85 -22.24 7.34
CA ARG A 139 1.98 -23.36 8.27
C ARG A 139 3.00 -23.09 9.39
N LEU A 140 4.10 -22.38 9.10
CA LEU A 140 5.10 -22.01 10.11
C LEU A 140 4.53 -21.12 11.24
N ILE A 141 3.49 -20.34 10.96
CA ILE A 141 2.81 -19.49 11.96
C ILE A 141 1.56 -20.14 12.57
N GLY A 142 1.25 -21.40 12.20
CA GLY A 142 0.16 -22.19 12.77
C GLY A 142 -0.99 -22.51 11.83
N GLY A 143 -0.92 -22.12 10.55
CA GLY A 143 -1.94 -22.42 9.54
C GLY A 143 -3.13 -21.44 9.53
N PHE A 144 -3.86 -21.40 8.41
CA PHE A 144 -5.00 -20.49 8.22
C PHE A 144 -6.12 -20.67 9.27
N GLN A 145 -6.33 -21.90 9.72
CA GLN A 145 -7.37 -22.27 10.69
C GLN A 145 -7.20 -21.60 12.06
N LYS A 146 -6.04 -20.99 12.32
CA LYS A 146 -5.79 -20.23 13.54
C LYS A 146 -6.60 -18.93 13.59
N SER A 147 -6.92 -18.33 12.43
CA SER A 147 -7.71 -17.09 12.35
C SER A 147 -8.96 -17.20 11.47
N LEU A 148 -9.08 -18.22 10.63
CA LEU A 148 -10.16 -18.36 9.65
C LEU A 148 -10.97 -19.64 9.90
N LYS A 149 -12.30 -19.51 9.81
CA LYS A 149 -13.25 -20.63 9.73
C LYS A 149 -13.67 -20.85 8.29
N LYS A 150 -14.06 -22.08 7.94
CA LYS A 150 -14.52 -22.40 6.57
C LYS A 150 -15.79 -21.65 6.16
N THR A 151 -16.57 -21.20 7.14
CA THR A 151 -17.79 -20.40 6.95
C THR A 151 -17.53 -18.90 6.77
N ASP A 152 -16.29 -18.43 6.97
CA ASP A 152 -16.00 -17.01 6.95
C ASP A 152 -16.08 -16.43 5.54
N ARG A 153 -16.52 -15.17 5.46
CA ARG A 153 -16.40 -14.34 4.26
C ARG A 153 -15.01 -13.73 4.24
N ILE A 154 -14.17 -14.20 3.33
CA ILE A 154 -12.77 -13.77 3.21
C ILE A 154 -12.68 -12.68 2.16
N LEU A 155 -12.14 -11.53 2.57
CA LEU A 155 -11.73 -10.49 1.65
C LEU A 155 -10.23 -10.55 1.44
N ILE A 156 -9.79 -10.66 0.19
CA ILE A 156 -8.41 -10.45 -0.22
C ILE A 156 -8.32 -9.02 -0.77
N LYS A 157 -7.53 -8.19 -0.10
CA LYS A 157 -7.21 -6.85 -0.56
C LYS A 157 -5.86 -6.87 -1.30
N PRO A 158 -5.84 -6.80 -2.64
CA PRO A 158 -4.60 -6.55 -3.36
C PRO A 158 -4.11 -5.11 -3.07
N ASN A 159 -2.87 -4.82 -3.44
CA ASN A 159 -2.39 -3.46 -3.55
C ASN A 159 -2.54 -3.04 -5.01
N MET A 160 -3.36 -2.03 -5.29
CA MET A 160 -3.60 -1.51 -6.64
C MET A 160 -3.17 -0.04 -6.77
N ASN A 161 -2.08 0.33 -6.11
CA ASN A 161 -1.61 1.72 -6.12
C ASN A 161 -0.91 2.11 -7.42
N SER A 162 -0.23 1.20 -8.11
CA SER A 162 0.48 1.51 -9.36
C SER A 162 0.59 0.28 -10.25
N VAL A 163 0.58 0.50 -11.57
CA VAL A 163 0.83 -0.53 -12.60
C VAL A 163 2.30 -0.56 -13.04
N HIS A 164 3.11 0.38 -12.55
CA HIS A 164 4.48 0.55 -12.99
C HIS A 164 5.44 -0.32 -12.18
N GLU A 165 6.46 -0.85 -12.86
CA GLU A 165 7.51 -1.69 -12.27
C GLU A 165 8.30 -0.95 -11.17
N TRP A 166 8.46 0.36 -11.31
CA TRP A 166 9.06 1.25 -10.32
C TRP A 166 8.07 2.36 -9.95
N PRO A 167 7.91 2.82 -8.70
CA PRO A 167 8.52 2.33 -7.46
C PRO A 167 8.05 0.91 -7.04
N GLY A 168 7.27 0.22 -7.87
CA GLY A 168 6.56 -0.99 -7.47
C GLY A 168 5.39 -0.63 -6.56
N GLY A 169 4.33 -1.42 -6.57
CA GLY A 169 3.14 -1.11 -5.77
C GLY A 169 1.86 -1.79 -6.20
N GLY A 170 1.87 -2.47 -7.34
CA GLY A 170 0.83 -3.42 -7.72
C GLY A 170 1.08 -4.79 -7.09
N THR A 171 0.01 -5.48 -6.68
CA THR A 171 0.07 -6.91 -6.39
C THR A 171 0.40 -7.68 -7.66
N ASP A 172 1.35 -8.60 -7.55
CA ASP A 172 1.66 -9.56 -8.60
C ASP A 172 0.48 -10.53 -8.82
N ALA A 173 0.06 -10.69 -10.08
CA ALA A 173 -1.07 -11.54 -10.43
C ALA A 173 -0.85 -13.02 -10.10
N ALA A 174 0.35 -13.54 -10.31
CA ALA A 174 0.66 -14.94 -10.04
C ALA A 174 0.62 -15.22 -8.53
N PHE A 175 1.07 -14.27 -7.71
CA PHE A 175 0.93 -14.35 -6.25
C PHE A 175 -0.54 -14.35 -5.82
N LEU A 176 -1.36 -13.45 -6.37
CA LEU A 176 -2.80 -13.41 -6.06
C LEU A 176 -3.49 -14.73 -6.46
N GLU A 177 -3.21 -15.24 -7.65
CA GLU A 177 -3.77 -16.51 -8.13
C GLU A 177 -3.37 -17.66 -7.21
N ALA A 178 -2.08 -17.78 -6.88
CA ALA A 178 -1.57 -18.81 -5.99
C ALA A 178 -2.23 -18.75 -4.61
N LEU A 179 -2.40 -17.56 -4.03
CA LEU A 179 -3.08 -17.38 -2.74
C LEU A 179 -4.55 -17.81 -2.80
N ILE A 180 -5.28 -17.41 -3.84
CA ILE A 180 -6.69 -17.81 -4.03
C ILE A 180 -6.79 -19.32 -4.13
N LEU A 181 -5.95 -19.96 -4.94
CA LEU A 181 -5.96 -21.40 -5.12
C LEU A 181 -5.61 -22.15 -3.83
N VAL A 182 -4.61 -21.69 -3.07
CA VAL A 182 -4.27 -22.27 -1.76
C VAL A 182 -5.46 -22.20 -0.80
N LEU A 183 -6.14 -21.05 -0.70
CA LEU A 183 -7.32 -20.92 0.14
C LEU A 183 -8.47 -21.85 -0.30
N LYS A 184 -8.70 -22.00 -1.61
CA LYS A 184 -9.72 -22.92 -2.13
C LYS A 184 -9.36 -24.38 -1.91
N GLU A 185 -8.10 -24.77 -2.08
CA GLU A 185 -7.59 -26.12 -1.81
C GLU A 185 -7.70 -26.47 -0.32
N GLU A 186 -7.54 -25.48 0.56
CA GLU A 186 -7.82 -25.60 2.00
C GLU A 186 -9.33 -25.64 2.31
N GLY A 187 -10.22 -25.49 1.34
CA GLY A 187 -11.68 -25.57 1.52
C GLY A 187 -12.35 -24.25 1.94
N TYR A 188 -11.71 -23.09 1.72
CA TYR A 188 -12.35 -21.80 1.87
C TYR A 188 -13.04 -21.39 0.56
N GLU A 189 -14.37 -21.28 0.57
CA GLU A 189 -15.14 -21.05 -0.66
C GLU A 189 -15.61 -19.60 -0.82
N ASN A 190 -15.82 -18.89 0.28
CA ASN A 190 -16.43 -17.56 0.29
C ASN A 190 -15.36 -16.45 0.20
N ILE A 191 -14.68 -16.40 -0.95
CA ILE A 191 -13.55 -15.49 -1.21
C ILE A 191 -14.00 -14.37 -2.15
N THR A 192 -13.69 -13.13 -1.78
CA THR A 192 -13.86 -11.94 -2.63
C THR A 192 -12.55 -11.16 -2.70
N VAL A 193 -12.20 -10.68 -3.88
CA VAL A 193 -11.11 -9.72 -4.08
C VAL A 193 -11.72 -8.34 -4.19
N ALA A 194 -11.24 -7.35 -3.44
CA ALA A 194 -11.71 -5.97 -3.56
C ALA A 194 -10.64 -4.96 -3.17
N ASP A 195 -10.64 -3.83 -3.86
CA ASP A 195 -9.91 -2.63 -3.44
C ASP A 195 -10.49 -1.39 -4.13
N THR A 196 -9.95 -0.23 -3.77
CA THR A 196 -10.05 1.02 -4.53
C THR A 196 -8.65 1.53 -4.84
N CYS A 197 -8.42 1.95 -6.08
CA CYS A 197 -7.17 2.59 -6.47
C CYS A 197 -7.17 4.05 -6.01
N GLY A 198 -6.05 4.50 -5.45
CA GLY A 198 -5.86 5.87 -5.00
C GLY A 198 -5.72 6.86 -6.19
N PRO A 199 -4.82 7.87 -6.10
CA PRO A 199 -4.75 8.95 -7.10
C PRO A 199 -4.36 8.49 -8.53
N TRP A 200 -4.04 7.22 -8.69
CA TRP A 200 -3.48 6.60 -9.89
C TRP A 200 -4.53 5.92 -10.78
N GLY A 201 -5.78 6.36 -10.72
CA GLY A 201 -6.75 6.14 -11.80
C GLY A 201 -7.92 5.20 -11.48
N PRO A 202 -8.81 4.95 -12.47
CA PRO A 202 -9.96 4.08 -12.29
C PRO A 202 -9.53 2.68 -11.89
N THR A 203 -10.14 2.18 -10.83
CA THR A 203 -9.82 0.90 -10.19
C THR A 203 -9.88 -0.24 -11.19
N ALA A 204 -10.92 -0.27 -12.02
CA ALA A 204 -11.07 -1.26 -13.09
C ALA A 204 -9.89 -1.27 -14.08
N ARG A 205 -9.31 -0.11 -14.41
CA ARG A 205 -8.19 -0.02 -15.35
C ARG A 205 -6.91 -0.59 -14.73
N VAL A 206 -6.63 -0.24 -13.48
CA VAL A 206 -5.45 -0.75 -12.77
C VAL A 206 -5.57 -2.26 -12.56
N ALA A 207 -6.74 -2.74 -12.15
CA ALA A 207 -7.00 -4.18 -12.00
C ALA A 207 -6.78 -4.96 -13.30
N LYS A 208 -7.18 -4.38 -14.44
CA LYS A 208 -6.93 -4.96 -15.77
C LYS A 208 -5.45 -4.98 -16.12
N ALA A 209 -4.76 -3.86 -15.94
CA ALA A 209 -3.33 -3.73 -16.25
C ALA A 209 -2.44 -4.63 -15.38
N LEU A 210 -2.81 -4.83 -14.11
CA LEU A 210 -2.14 -5.76 -13.20
C LEU A 210 -2.52 -7.23 -13.43
N GLY A 211 -3.48 -7.53 -14.32
CA GLY A 211 -3.95 -8.91 -14.56
C GLY A 211 -4.87 -9.47 -13.46
N ILE A 212 -5.24 -8.67 -12.45
CA ILE A 212 -6.10 -9.08 -11.33
C ILE A 212 -7.49 -9.49 -11.84
N GLU A 213 -8.04 -8.78 -12.82
CA GLU A 213 -9.31 -9.15 -13.46
C GLU A 213 -9.24 -10.55 -14.07
N GLY A 214 -8.15 -10.85 -14.77
CA GLY A 214 -7.90 -12.17 -15.38
C GLY A 214 -7.84 -13.29 -14.34
N VAL A 215 -7.10 -13.07 -13.25
CA VAL A 215 -7.00 -14.02 -12.13
C VAL A 215 -8.34 -14.27 -11.46
N CYS A 216 -9.12 -13.22 -11.21
CA CYS A 216 -10.44 -13.38 -10.61
C CYS A 216 -11.38 -14.17 -11.53
N SER A 217 -11.33 -13.92 -12.84
CA SER A 217 -12.08 -14.67 -13.84
C SER A 217 -11.65 -16.14 -13.91
N SER A 218 -10.36 -16.43 -14.04
CA SER A 218 -9.83 -17.81 -14.15
C SER A 218 -10.13 -18.64 -12.91
N THR A 219 -10.03 -18.03 -11.74
CA THR A 219 -10.28 -18.71 -10.47
C THR A 219 -11.75 -18.73 -10.08
N LYS A 220 -12.66 -18.11 -10.85
CA LYS A 220 -14.09 -17.93 -10.48
C LYS A 220 -14.24 -17.25 -9.11
N THR A 221 -13.48 -16.19 -8.87
CA THR A 221 -13.50 -15.40 -7.64
C THR A 221 -14.08 -14.03 -7.94
N THR A 222 -14.96 -13.53 -7.06
CA THR A 222 -15.60 -12.23 -7.31
C THR A 222 -14.59 -11.10 -7.15
N LEU A 223 -14.46 -10.24 -8.16
CA LEU A 223 -13.77 -8.95 -8.05
C LEU A 223 -14.80 -7.84 -7.77
N ARG A 224 -14.66 -7.14 -6.66
CA ARG A 224 -15.47 -5.96 -6.30
C ARG A 224 -14.64 -4.69 -6.46
N ASP A 225 -15.09 -3.85 -7.38
CA ASP A 225 -14.59 -2.49 -7.56
C ASP A 225 -15.29 -1.58 -6.53
N TRP A 226 -14.62 -1.27 -5.42
CA TRP A 226 -15.18 -0.42 -4.37
C TRP A 226 -15.25 1.05 -4.77
N GLU A 227 -14.61 1.43 -5.86
CA GLU A 227 -14.87 2.72 -6.46
C GLU A 227 -16.30 2.80 -6.98
N LYS A 228 -16.93 1.70 -7.39
CA LYS A 228 -18.30 1.70 -7.95
C LYS A 228 -19.39 1.44 -6.91
N VAL A 229 -19.03 1.26 -5.64
CA VAL A 229 -20.02 1.04 -4.57
C VAL A 229 -20.35 2.33 -3.85
N LYS A 230 -21.41 2.28 -3.05
CA LYS A 230 -21.83 3.41 -2.20
C LYS A 230 -20.79 3.67 -1.12
N TRP A 231 -20.40 4.93 -0.97
CA TRP A 231 -19.47 5.35 0.08
C TRP A 231 -20.24 5.72 1.34
N MET A 232 -19.69 5.30 2.49
CA MET A 232 -20.16 5.69 3.81
C MET A 232 -19.05 6.46 4.51
N ASN A 233 -19.42 7.54 5.21
CA ASN A 233 -18.50 8.22 6.10
C ASN A 233 -18.70 7.70 7.54
N ILE A 234 -17.59 7.33 8.17
CA ILE A 234 -17.55 6.78 9.52
C ILE A 234 -16.58 7.65 10.32
N ARG A 235 -17.10 8.28 11.37
CA ARG A 235 -16.29 8.96 12.37
C ARG A 235 -16.01 7.99 13.50
N ASN A 236 -14.77 7.57 13.68
CA ASN A 236 -14.41 6.68 14.78
C ASN A 236 -13.86 7.53 15.94
N ALA A 237 -14.49 7.44 17.12
CA ALA A 237 -14.09 8.18 18.31
C ALA A 237 -12.64 7.89 18.76
N GLN A 238 -12.11 6.72 18.40
CA GLN A 238 -10.74 6.28 18.71
C GLN A 238 -9.73 6.62 17.60
N ALA A 239 -10.13 7.34 16.55
CA ALA A 239 -9.25 7.70 15.43
C ALA A 239 -8.29 8.86 15.78
N GLU A 240 -7.38 8.63 16.71
CA GLU A 240 -6.43 9.63 17.22
C GLU A 240 -5.52 10.23 16.13
N PHE A 241 -5.26 9.47 15.05
CA PHE A 241 -4.33 9.87 13.99
C PHE A 241 -5.00 10.51 12.76
N LEU A 242 -6.34 10.49 12.65
CA LEU A 242 -7.06 11.11 11.52
C LEU A 242 -7.23 12.63 11.70
N GLY A 243 -7.20 13.13 12.94
CA GLY A 243 -7.63 14.49 13.31
C GLY A 243 -6.76 15.68 12.87
N LYS A 244 -5.64 15.50 12.13
CA LYS A 244 -4.82 16.63 11.63
C LYS A 244 -4.50 16.63 10.14
N PHE A 245 -4.45 15.46 9.49
CA PHE A 245 -4.19 15.36 8.05
C PHE A 245 -5.45 15.02 7.23
N GLY A 246 -6.51 14.53 7.87
CA GLY A 246 -7.74 14.05 7.22
C GLY A 246 -8.90 15.05 7.17
N GLY A 247 -8.66 16.36 7.33
CA GLY A 247 -9.71 17.38 7.22
C GLY A 247 -10.32 17.87 8.54
N GLY A 248 -9.93 17.31 9.68
CA GLY A 248 -10.39 17.78 11.01
C GLY A 248 -11.64 17.06 11.54
N ASP A 249 -12.09 16.01 10.87
CA ASP A 249 -13.34 15.31 11.16
C ASP A 249 -13.19 14.11 12.10
N GLY A 250 -12.00 13.94 12.71
CA GLY A 250 -11.74 12.90 13.72
C GLY A 250 -12.72 12.99 14.88
#